data_AF-A0A1G5S0M4-F1
#
_entry.id   AF-A0A1G5S0M4-F1
#
_cell.length_a   1.000
_cell.length_b   1.000
_cell.length_c   1.000
_cell.angle_alpha   90.00
_cell.angle_beta   90.00
_cell.angle_gamma   90.00
#
_symmetry.space_group_name_H-M   'P 1'
#
loop_
_entity.id
_entity.type
_entity.pdbx_description
1 polymer ?
#
loop_
_entity_poly.entity_id
_entity_poly.type
_entity_poly.pdbx_seq_one_letter_code
_entity_poly.pdbx_strand_id
1 'polypeptide(L)'
;MELSGIQFKASKGTPMIRQASGMLIKGEGLEGNYHIGGTRQVSLMASEALNSLEPLKGAGLCLKKYAANLITTGLDYANLKPGDQLAVGEAVIELREVGKHCFFECVLFQQKSVCPLTTMSAFAEVIRSGQISIGDAVNLLDQGEA
;
A
#
# COMPACT_ATOMS: atom_id res chain seq x y z
N MET A 1 10.40 9.69 5.88
CA MET A 1 9.75 8.99 4.75
C MET A 1 8.56 9.83 4.36
N GLU A 2 8.06 9.72 3.13
CA GLU A 2 6.99 10.60 2.65
C GLU A 2 5.96 9.87 1.80
N LEU A 3 4.77 10.46 1.72
CA LEU A 3 3.70 10.03 0.84
C LEU A 3 3.88 10.69 -0.53
N SER A 4 4.24 9.91 -1.55
CA SER A 4 4.52 10.41 -2.90
C SER A 4 3.42 10.16 -3.92
N GLY A 5 2.36 9.43 -3.54
CA GLY A 5 1.20 9.24 -4.40
C GLY A 5 -0.04 8.80 -3.65
N ILE A 6 -1.19 9.31 -4.11
CA ILE A 6 -2.52 8.95 -3.62
C ILE A 6 -3.37 8.61 -4.84
N GLN A 7 -4.03 7.45 -4.80
CA GLN A 7 -4.92 7.03 -5.86
C GLN A 7 -5.98 6.05 -5.37
N PHE A 8 -7.15 6.08 -6.01
CA PHE A 8 -8.23 5.15 -5.71
C PHE A 8 -8.89 4.63 -6.98
N LYS A 9 -9.65 3.55 -6.85
CA LYS A 9 -10.46 3.01 -7.94
C LYS A 9 -11.92 3.28 -7.63
N ALA A 10 -12.62 4.07 -8.45
CA ALA A 10 -14.02 4.42 -8.20
C ALA A 10 -14.98 3.22 -8.33
N SER A 11 -14.68 2.26 -9.22
CA SER A 11 -15.48 1.03 -9.36
C SER A 11 -14.67 -0.14 -9.93
N LYS A 12 -15.22 -1.36 -9.83
CA LYS A 12 -14.56 -2.57 -10.36
C LYS A 12 -14.27 -2.41 -11.86
N GLY A 13 -13.00 -2.53 -12.22
CA GLY A 13 -12.56 -2.51 -13.62
C GLY A 13 -12.20 -1.13 -14.17
N THR A 14 -12.41 -0.03 -13.43
CA THR A 14 -11.98 1.31 -13.88
C THR A 14 -10.48 1.52 -13.68
N PRO A 15 -9.85 2.48 -14.39
CA PRO A 15 -8.50 2.91 -14.04
C PRO A 15 -8.45 3.50 -12.63
N MET A 16 -7.24 3.56 -12.07
CA MET A 16 -6.98 4.32 -10.85
C MET A 16 -7.06 5.82 -11.14
N ILE A 17 -7.64 6.58 -10.21
CA ILE A 17 -7.73 8.03 -10.25
C ILE A 17 -6.71 8.58 -9.27
N ARG A 18 -5.74 9.35 -9.77
CA ARG A 18 -4.74 10.03 -8.92
C ARG A 18 -5.36 11.25 -8.26
N GLN A 19 -4.93 11.51 -7.03
CA GLN A 19 -5.36 12.65 -6.25
C GLN A 19 -4.15 13.35 -5.62
N ALA A 20 -4.25 14.66 -5.41
CA ALA A 20 -3.25 15.42 -4.67
C ALA A 20 -3.40 15.25 -3.15
N SER A 21 -4.63 14.99 -2.69
CA SER A 21 -4.99 14.74 -1.30
C SER A 21 -6.16 13.75 -1.20
N GLY A 22 -6.41 13.23 0.00
CA GLY A 22 -7.52 12.32 0.25
C GLY A 22 -7.86 12.25 1.74
N MET A 23 -9.00 11.60 2.03
CA MET A 23 -9.45 11.36 3.39
C MET A 23 -9.32 9.86 3.70
N LEU A 24 -8.57 9.52 4.74
CA LEU A 24 -8.61 8.18 5.32
C LEU A 24 -9.69 8.14 6.40
N ILE A 25 -10.61 7.19 6.29
CA ILE A 25 -11.75 7.03 7.18
C ILE A 25 -11.55 5.75 7.99
N LYS A 26 -11.55 5.88 9.32
CA LYS A 26 -11.39 4.78 10.27
C LYS A 26 -12.39 3.66 9.99
N GLY A 27 -11.88 2.43 9.87
CA GLY A 27 -12.69 1.24 9.59
C GLY A 27 -13.17 1.10 8.15
N GLU A 28 -12.93 2.09 7.30
CA GLU A 28 -13.45 2.16 5.94
C GLU A 28 -12.31 2.16 4.91
N GLY A 29 -11.27 2.96 5.10
CA GLY A 29 -10.14 3.07 4.17
C GLY A 29 -10.06 4.44 3.51
N LEU A 30 -9.57 4.48 2.26
CA LEU A 30 -9.48 5.71 1.49
C LEU A 30 -10.86 6.07 0.90
N GLU A 31 -11.35 7.26 1.20
CA GLU A 31 -12.62 7.78 0.69
C GLU A 31 -12.70 7.70 -0.84
N GLY A 32 -13.86 7.29 -1.36
CA GLY A 32 -14.10 7.13 -2.79
C GLY A 32 -13.52 5.86 -3.43
N ASN A 33 -12.71 5.09 -2.70
CA ASN A 33 -12.23 3.80 -3.18
C ASN A 33 -13.36 2.75 -3.19
N TYR A 34 -13.49 1.99 -4.27
CA TYR A 34 -14.53 0.99 -4.48
C TYR A 34 -14.48 -0.15 -3.45
N HIS A 35 -13.28 -0.52 -3.01
CA HIS A 35 -13.11 -1.48 -1.91
C HIS A 35 -12.99 -0.71 -0.60
N ILE A 36 -14.08 -0.70 0.17
CA ILE A 36 -14.16 -0.13 1.52
C ILE A 36 -14.30 -1.28 2.53
N GLY A 37 -13.61 -1.18 3.66
CA GLY A 37 -13.72 -2.09 4.80
C GLY A 37 -12.87 -3.37 4.73
N GLY A 38 -13.11 -4.27 5.68
CA GLY A 38 -12.32 -5.49 5.88
C GLY A 38 -10.93 -5.22 6.46
N THR A 39 -10.01 -6.18 6.30
CA THR A 39 -8.63 -6.09 6.81
C THR A 39 -7.65 -5.44 5.84
N ARG A 40 -8.09 -5.14 4.61
CA ARG A 40 -7.28 -4.54 3.54
C ARG A 40 -7.90 -3.24 3.06
N GLN A 41 -8.11 -2.31 4.00
CA GLN A 41 -8.79 -1.04 3.73
C GLN A 41 -7.95 -0.11 2.85
N VAL A 42 -6.63 -0.11 3.05
CA VAL A 42 -5.68 0.67 2.27
C VAL A 42 -4.51 -0.21 1.86
N SER A 43 -4.07 -0.06 0.61
CA SER A 43 -2.86 -0.70 0.09
C SER A 43 -1.73 0.30 -0.07
N LEU A 44 -0.51 -0.11 0.28
CA LEU A 44 0.70 0.69 0.21
C LEU A 44 1.75 0.01 -0.68
N MET A 45 2.58 0.82 -1.35
CA MET A 45 3.72 0.35 -2.12
C MET A 45 4.85 1.36 -2.11
N ALA A 46 6.09 0.88 -2.05
CA ALA A 46 7.27 1.70 -2.25
C ALA A 46 7.32 2.27 -3.68
N SER A 47 7.63 3.56 -3.81
CA SER A 47 7.90 4.18 -5.11
C SER A 47 9.06 3.49 -5.85
N GLU A 48 10.04 3.03 -5.08
CA GLU A 48 11.24 2.31 -5.49
C GLU A 48 10.89 0.98 -6.17
N ALA A 49 9.78 0.36 -5.78
CA ALA A 49 9.29 -0.86 -6.40
C ALA A 49 8.71 -0.61 -7.81
N LEU A 50 8.19 0.58 -8.09
CA LEU A 50 7.49 0.87 -9.36
C LEU A 50 8.41 0.70 -10.58
N ASN A 51 9.67 1.11 -10.46
CA ASN A 51 10.67 0.93 -11.52
C ASN A 51 11.01 -0.54 -11.75
N SER A 52 11.10 -1.33 -10.68
CA SER A 52 11.34 -2.77 -10.76
C SER A 52 10.14 -3.57 -11.29
N LEU A 53 8.92 -3.00 -11.20
CA LEU A 53 7.72 -3.65 -11.71
C LEU A 53 7.59 -3.58 -13.23
N GLU A 54 7.97 -2.48 -13.87
CA GLU A 54 7.87 -2.26 -15.32
C GLU A 54 8.35 -3.47 -16.16
N PRO A 55 9.59 -3.97 -16.01
CA PRO A 55 10.06 -5.11 -16.81
C PRO A 55 9.34 -6.44 -16.46
N LEU A 56 8.75 -6.55 -15.27
CA LEU A 56 8.12 -7.78 -14.77
C LEU A 56 6.61 -7.85 -15.04
N LYS A 57 5.97 -6.74 -15.43
CA LYS A 57 4.51 -6.63 -15.64
C LYS A 57 3.95 -7.72 -16.56
N GLY A 58 4.73 -8.18 -17.55
CA GLY A 58 4.33 -9.24 -18.48
C GLY A 58 4.38 -10.66 -17.91
N ALA A 59 5.16 -10.90 -16.86
CA ALA A 59 5.39 -12.23 -16.29
C ALA A 59 4.62 -12.49 -14.98
N GLY A 60 4.40 -11.44 -14.17
CA GLY A 60 3.73 -11.59 -12.88
C GLY A 60 2.20 -11.60 -12.98
N LEU A 61 1.56 -12.66 -12.46
CA LEU A 61 0.11 -12.88 -12.53
C LEU A 61 -0.74 -11.68 -12.05
N CYS A 62 -0.29 -11.03 -10.97
CA CYS A 62 -0.99 -9.90 -10.38
C CYS A 62 -0.36 -8.54 -10.70
N LEU A 63 0.88 -8.48 -11.21
CA LEU A 63 1.60 -7.23 -11.44
C LEU A 63 0.89 -6.32 -12.45
N LYS A 64 0.28 -6.90 -13.48
CA LYS A 64 -0.48 -6.15 -14.50
C LYS A 64 -1.69 -5.40 -13.93
N LYS A 65 -2.27 -5.88 -12.83
CA LYS A 65 -3.54 -5.37 -12.27
C LYS A 65 -3.36 -4.65 -10.94
N TYR A 66 -2.23 -4.85 -10.27
CA TYR A 66 -1.98 -4.27 -8.96
C TYR A 66 -1.66 -2.78 -9.08
N ALA A 67 -2.35 -1.99 -8.29
CA ALA A 67 -2.05 -0.58 -8.05
C ALA A 67 -2.41 -0.28 -6.60
N ALA A 68 -1.42 0.17 -5.83
CA ALA A 68 -1.62 0.53 -4.43
C ALA A 68 -2.40 1.84 -4.29
N ASN A 69 -3.08 2.05 -3.18
CA ASN A 69 -3.74 3.32 -2.88
C ASN A 69 -2.74 4.41 -2.53
N LEU A 70 -1.77 4.08 -1.69
CA LEU A 70 -0.72 4.99 -1.23
C LEU A 70 0.62 4.55 -1.80
N ILE A 71 1.37 5.50 -2.32
CA ILE A 71 2.76 5.32 -2.73
C ILE A 71 3.65 6.06 -1.74
N THR A 72 4.63 5.37 -1.19
CA THR A 72 5.55 5.91 -0.18
C THR A 72 6.97 5.96 -0.74
N THR A 73 7.73 7.00 -0.41
CA THR A 73 9.16 7.11 -0.73
C THR A 73 10.00 6.98 0.55
N GLY A 74 11.06 6.17 0.48
CA GLY A 74 12.01 5.95 1.57
C GLY A 74 11.53 5.05 2.71
N LEU A 75 10.29 4.52 2.64
CA LEU A 75 9.77 3.57 3.63
C LEU A 75 10.36 2.18 3.42
N ASP A 76 11.02 1.65 4.44
CA ASP A 76 11.65 0.33 4.40
C ASP A 76 10.67 -0.77 4.81
N TYR A 77 9.96 -1.31 3.82
CA TYR A 77 8.99 -2.40 4.01
C TYR A 77 9.62 -3.70 4.55
N ALA A 78 10.93 -3.92 4.36
CA ALA A 78 11.57 -5.15 4.81
C ALA A 78 11.67 -5.24 6.34
N ASN A 79 11.66 -4.08 7.02
CA ASN A 79 11.71 -3.98 8.48
C ASN A 79 10.33 -3.74 9.11
N LEU A 80 9.27 -3.67 8.31
CA LEU A 80 7.90 -3.56 8.81
C LEU A 80 7.32 -4.95 9.11
N LYS A 81 6.44 -5.00 10.11
CA LYS A 81 5.68 -6.20 10.48
C LYS A 81 4.19 -5.88 10.69
N PRO A 82 3.29 -6.86 10.54
CA PRO A 82 1.91 -6.71 10.98
C PRO A 82 1.83 -6.20 12.43
N GLY A 83 0.96 -5.23 12.69
CA GLY A 83 0.82 -4.52 13.97
C GLY A 83 1.63 -3.22 14.07
N ASP A 84 2.60 -2.98 13.18
CA ASP A 84 3.25 -1.68 13.11
C ASP A 84 2.24 -0.60 12.72
N GLN A 85 2.36 0.58 13.33
CA GLN A 85 1.49 1.72 13.06
C GLN A 85 2.27 2.83 12.36
N LEU A 86 1.69 3.37 11.30
CA LEU A 86 2.25 4.49 10.55
C LEU A 86 1.35 5.71 10.75
N ALA A 87 1.94 6.82 11.19
CA ALA A 87 1.33 8.13 11.02
C ALA A 87 1.58 8.62 9.59
N VAL A 88 0.50 9.02 8.91
CA VAL A 88 0.52 9.55 7.54
C VAL A 88 -0.33 10.80 7.53
N GLY A 89 0.30 11.97 7.39
CA GLY A 89 -0.41 13.25 7.56
C GLY A 89 -1.13 13.30 8.91
N GLU A 90 -2.44 13.52 8.90
CA GLU A 90 -3.27 13.53 10.12
C GLU A 90 -3.76 12.13 10.54
N ALA A 91 -3.72 11.16 9.62
CA ALA A 91 -4.24 9.81 9.82
C ALA A 91 -3.22 8.89 10.50
N VAL A 92 -3.73 7.79 11.07
CA VAL A 92 -2.91 6.66 11.52
C VAL A 92 -3.48 5.38 10.96
N ILE A 93 -2.59 4.57 10.38
CA ILE A 93 -2.90 3.26 9.83
C ILE A 93 -2.10 2.18 10.55
N GLU A 94 -2.68 0.98 10.68
CA GLU A 94 -2.01 -0.18 11.26
C GLU A 94 -1.83 -1.25 10.17
N LEU A 95 -0.60 -1.74 10.02
CA LEU A 95 -0.28 -2.76 9.02
C LEU A 95 -0.92 -4.09 9.41
N ARG A 96 -1.69 -4.67 8.50
CA ARG A 96 -2.29 -6.00 8.64
C ARG A 96 -1.49 -7.07 7.92
N GLU A 97 -0.94 -6.73 6.77
CA GLU A 97 -0.10 -7.61 5.98
C GLU A 97 1.07 -6.81 5.41
N VAL A 98 2.29 -7.32 5.57
CA VAL A 98 3.49 -6.79 4.94
C VAL A 98 3.95 -7.79 3.90
N GLY A 99 4.07 -7.33 2.66
CA GLY A 99 4.19 -8.17 1.49
C GLY A 99 2.86 -8.78 1.05
N LYS A 100 2.65 -8.85 -0.26
CA LYS A 100 1.50 -9.55 -0.84
C LYS A 100 1.86 -11.02 -1.04
N HIS A 101 1.06 -11.92 -0.47
CA HIS A 101 1.12 -13.34 -0.78
C HIS A 101 1.09 -13.62 -2.30
N CYS A 102 1.99 -14.49 -2.75
CA CYS A 102 2.10 -14.91 -4.15
C CYS A 102 1.30 -16.20 -4.42
N PHE A 103 1.06 -16.48 -5.69
CA PHE A 103 0.32 -17.67 -6.14
C PHE A 103 1.32 -18.69 -6.72
N PHE A 104 1.06 -19.98 -6.50
CA PHE A 104 1.94 -21.06 -6.97
C PHE A 104 2.03 -21.11 -8.51
N GLU A 105 0.97 -20.70 -9.18
CA GLU A 105 0.84 -20.64 -10.64
C GLU A 105 1.51 -19.40 -11.25
N CYS A 106 2.04 -18.50 -10.43
CA CYS A 106 2.74 -17.31 -10.91
C CYS A 106 4.10 -17.70 -11.50
N VAL A 107 4.38 -17.25 -12.74
CA VAL A 107 5.66 -17.51 -13.42
C VAL A 107 6.85 -17.05 -12.58
N LEU A 108 6.78 -15.85 -11.98
CA LEU A 108 7.83 -15.33 -11.11
C LEU A 108 8.07 -16.22 -9.89
N PHE A 109 7.01 -16.81 -9.33
CA PHE A 109 7.12 -17.74 -8.21
C PHE A 109 7.81 -19.05 -8.63
N GLN A 110 7.38 -19.64 -9.74
CA GLN A 110 7.96 -20.88 -10.28
C GLN A 110 9.44 -20.71 -10.66
N GLN A 111 9.80 -19.54 -11.18
CA GLN A 111 11.17 -19.18 -11.53
C GLN A 111 12.00 -18.71 -10.32
N LYS A 112 11.45 -18.75 -9.10
CA LYS A 112 12.09 -18.25 -7.87
C LYS A 112 12.62 -16.82 -8.00
N SER A 113 11.95 -16.01 -8.80
CA SER A 113 12.28 -14.60 -9.02
C SER A 113 11.64 -13.73 -7.95
N VAL A 114 12.34 -12.68 -7.51
CA VAL A 114 11.84 -11.75 -6.50
C VAL A 114 10.73 -10.89 -7.09
N CYS A 115 9.55 -10.91 -6.47
CA CYS A 115 8.43 -10.05 -6.84
C CYS A 115 8.42 -8.82 -5.92
N PRO A 116 8.47 -7.57 -6.44
CA PRO A 116 8.41 -6.39 -5.59
C PRO A 116 7.13 -6.32 -4.73
N LEU A 117 6.03 -6.95 -5.16
CA LEU A 117 4.81 -7.03 -4.34
C LEU A 117 5.02 -7.85 -3.07
N THR A 118 5.87 -8.89 -3.08
CA THR A 118 6.09 -9.72 -1.89
C THR A 118 6.98 -9.05 -0.85
N THR A 119 7.72 -8.00 -1.22
CA THR A 119 8.75 -7.39 -0.36
C THR A 119 8.56 -5.89 -0.11
N MET A 120 7.84 -5.18 -0.99
CA MET A 120 7.76 -3.71 -0.99
C MET A 120 6.31 -3.19 -1.07
N SER A 121 5.37 -3.97 -0.54
CA SER A 121 3.97 -3.56 -0.44
C SER A 121 3.39 -3.95 0.91
N ALA A 122 2.30 -3.31 1.30
CA ALA A 122 1.58 -3.67 2.52
C ALA A 122 0.07 -3.42 2.36
N PHE A 123 -0.71 -4.01 3.25
CA PHE A 123 -2.11 -3.69 3.45
C PHE A 123 -2.32 -3.26 4.90
N ALA A 124 -3.15 -2.24 5.08
CA ALA A 124 -3.38 -1.62 6.37
C ALA A 124 -4.86 -1.34 6.61
N GLU A 125 -5.19 -1.18 7.88
CA GLU A 125 -6.45 -0.61 8.34
C GLU A 125 -6.25 0.81 8.83
N VAL A 126 -7.25 1.66 8.65
CA VAL A 126 -7.27 3.01 9.21
C VAL A 126 -7.74 2.92 10.65
N ILE A 127 -6.86 3.24 11.61
CA ILE A 127 -7.18 3.23 13.04
C ILE A 127 -7.51 4.62 13.57
N ARG A 128 -7.05 5.67 12.89
CA ARG A 128 -7.45 7.07 13.10
C ARG A 128 -7.69 7.75 11.75
N SER A 129 -8.90 8.30 11.57
CA SER A 129 -9.23 9.10 10.38
C SER A 129 -8.38 10.36 10.31
N GLY A 130 -8.13 10.85 9.10
CA GLY A 130 -7.41 12.10 8.91
C GLY A 130 -7.20 12.43 7.44
N GLN A 131 -6.96 13.71 7.17
CA GLN A 131 -6.59 14.17 5.84
C GLN A 131 -5.13 13.81 5.55
N ILE A 132 -4.88 13.42 4.31
CA ILE A 132 -3.55 13.13 3.78
C ILE A 132 -3.34 13.88 2.46
N SER A 133 -2.10 14.29 2.21
CA SER A 133 -1.67 14.98 0.99
C SER A 133 -0.34 14.44 0.50
N ILE A 134 -0.10 14.51 -0.82
CA ILE A 134 1.23 14.22 -1.37
C ILE A 134 2.25 15.19 -0.72
N GLY A 135 3.37 14.63 -0.28
CA GLY A 135 4.41 15.34 0.48
C GLY A 135 4.28 15.18 1.99
N ASP A 136 3.18 14.62 2.50
CA ASP A 136 3.05 14.38 3.94
C ASP A 136 4.11 13.39 4.44
N ALA A 137 4.58 13.65 5.66
CA ALA A 137 5.48 12.75 6.35
C ALA A 137 4.78 11.41 6.64
N VAL A 138 5.54 10.33 6.45
CA VAL A 138 5.18 8.98 6.88
C VAL A 138 6.16 8.61 7.98
N ASN A 139 5.65 8.34 9.18
CA ASN A 139 6.45 8.01 10.35
C ASN A 139 5.98 6.69 10.96
N LEU A 140 6.93 5.79 11.23
CA LEU A 140 6.67 4.64 12.08
C LEU A 140 6.46 5.15 13.50
N LEU A 141 5.35 4.76 14.12
CA LEU A 141 5.07 5.05 15.52
C LEU A 141 5.70 3.97 16.39
N ASP A 142 6.48 4.40 17.37
CA ASP A 142 6.98 3.49 18.40
C ASP A 142 5.79 2.93 19.18
N GLN A 143 5.63 1.62 19.10
CA GLN A 143 4.79 0.85 20.02
C GLN A 143 5.56 0.76 21.35
N GLY A 144 5.69 1.91 22.02
CA GLY A 144 6.36 2.03 23.31
C GLY A 144 5.64 1.20 24.37
N GLU A 145 6.44 0.38 25.05
CA GLU A 145 6.16 -0.53 26.15
C GLU A 145 5.01 -0.09 27.07
N ALA A 146 4.09 -1.02 27.34
CA ALA A 146 3.18 -0.95 28.47
C ALA A 146 3.94 -1.04 29.79
#